data_AF-A0ABD5T4L0-F1
#
_entry.id   AF-A0ABD5T4L0-F1
#
_cell.length_a   1.000
_cell.length_b   1.000
_cell.length_c   1.000
_cell.angle_alpha   90.00
_cell.angle_beta   90.00
_cell.angle_gamma   90.00
#
_symmetry.space_group_name_H-M   'P 1'
#
loop_
_entity.id
_entity.type
_entity.pdbx_description
1 polymer ?
#
loop_
_entity_poly.entity_id
_entity_poly.type
_entity_poly.pdbx_seq_one_letter_code
_entity_poly.pdbx_strand_id
1 'polypeptide(L)'
;MTHSRTVELEGHIIDSGTLQRCFGAVMDLGGSFDVEEFDVGKHETEVSYCRLTVTADDAETLRAILHELHQNGAVLENPSDVELVAAPADRVVPPNFYTTTNHPTEVLYDGEWIEVERIEMDCALVVEPGEESREGGSDRPRAYTKVLNAVEKGDLVATDRSGIRVRPPERPRSGG
;
A
#
# COMPACT_ATOMS: atom_id res chain seq x y z
N MET A 1 -22.15 0.66 16.23
CA MET A 1 -22.41 -0.04 14.96
C MET A 1 -21.09 -0.67 14.60
N THR A 2 -21.05 -1.97 14.37
CA THR A 2 -19.77 -2.64 14.09
C THR A 2 -19.34 -2.31 12.66
N HIS A 3 -18.09 -1.91 12.48
CA HIS A 3 -17.49 -1.57 11.19
C HIS A 3 -16.57 -2.70 10.75
N SER A 4 -16.59 -3.05 9.47
CA SER A 4 -15.72 -4.09 8.93
C SER A 4 -15.16 -3.76 7.55
N ARG A 5 -13.99 -4.33 7.24
CA ARG A 5 -13.34 -4.28 5.93
C ARG A 5 -12.54 -5.56 5.69
N THR A 6 -12.58 -6.04 4.45
CA THR A 6 -11.83 -7.20 3.98
C THR A 6 -10.50 -6.74 3.38
N VAL A 7 -9.43 -7.41 3.80
CA VAL A 7 -8.07 -7.18 3.32
C VAL A 7 -7.44 -8.48 2.85
N GLU A 8 -6.47 -8.34 1.97
CA GLU A 8 -5.70 -9.43 1.39
C GLU A 8 -4.21 -9.25 1.70
N LEU A 9 -3.54 -10.36 1.93
CA LEU A 9 -2.11 -10.46 2.15
C LEU A 9 -1.57 -11.51 1.17
N GLU A 10 -0.53 -11.16 0.43
CA GLU A 10 0.12 -12.06 -0.52
C GLU A 10 1.65 -11.99 -0.37
N GLY A 11 2.31 -13.14 -0.47
CA GLY A 11 3.77 -13.25 -0.42
C GLY A 11 4.21 -14.37 0.51
N HIS A 12 5.44 -14.32 1.01
CA HIS A 12 5.93 -15.26 2.02
C HIS A 12 5.42 -14.91 3.43
N ILE A 13 4.10 -14.75 3.57
CA ILE A 13 3.44 -14.15 4.74
C ILE A 13 3.55 -14.98 6.02
N ILE A 14 3.81 -16.29 5.90
CA ILE A 14 4.05 -17.21 7.01
C ILE A 14 5.49 -17.04 7.52
N ASP A 15 6.48 -17.26 6.65
CA ASP A 15 7.90 -17.31 7.03
C ASP A 15 8.46 -15.92 7.41
N SER A 16 7.98 -14.87 6.74
CA SER A 16 8.32 -13.48 7.09
C SER A 16 7.73 -13.03 8.43
N GLY A 17 6.78 -13.79 8.98
CA GLY A 17 6.00 -13.41 10.16
C GLY A 17 5.03 -12.26 9.92
N THR A 18 4.75 -11.89 8.66
CA THR A 18 3.78 -10.84 8.31
C THR A 18 2.40 -11.19 8.87
N LEU A 19 1.94 -12.42 8.70
CA LEU A 19 0.63 -12.85 9.20
C LEU A 19 0.52 -12.69 10.73
N GLN A 20 1.57 -13.07 11.46
CA GLN A 20 1.62 -12.91 12.91
C GLN A 20 1.58 -11.44 13.33
N ARG A 21 2.31 -10.56 12.63
CA ARG A 21 2.28 -9.11 12.91
C ARG A 21 0.90 -8.53 12.63
N CYS A 22 0.28 -8.89 11.51
CA CYS A 22 -1.06 -8.45 11.16
C CYS A 22 -2.10 -8.87 12.20
N PHE A 23 -2.12 -10.14 12.60
CA PHE A 23 -3.04 -10.61 13.64
C PHE A 23 -2.79 -9.94 14.99
N GLY A 24 -1.52 -9.76 15.37
CA GLY A 24 -1.13 -9.01 16.56
C GLY A 24 -1.70 -7.59 16.53
N ALA A 25 -1.46 -6.85 15.45
CA ALA A 25 -1.93 -5.47 15.28
C ALA A 25 -3.46 -5.35 15.39
N VAL A 26 -4.22 -6.28 14.80
CA VAL A 26 -5.69 -6.28 14.93
C VAL A 26 -6.11 -6.43 16.40
N MET A 27 -5.52 -7.39 17.12
CA MET A 27 -5.87 -7.66 18.53
C MET A 27 -5.41 -6.53 19.47
N ASP A 28 -4.21 -6.00 19.26
CA ASP A 28 -3.61 -4.95 20.10
C ASP A 28 -4.39 -3.64 20.02
N LEU A 29 -4.99 -3.35 18.85
CA LEU A 29 -5.87 -2.20 18.63
C LEU A 29 -7.34 -2.46 18.99
N GLY A 30 -7.65 -3.63 19.56
CA GLY A 30 -9.00 -3.97 20.03
C GLY A 30 -9.99 -4.37 18.94
N GLY A 31 -9.50 -4.74 17.76
CA GLY A 31 -10.30 -5.33 16.70
C GLY A 31 -10.42 -6.85 16.81
N SER A 32 -11.19 -7.42 15.89
CA SER A 32 -11.29 -8.86 15.64
C SER A 32 -11.13 -9.13 14.15
N PHE A 33 -10.79 -10.36 13.80
CA PHE A 33 -10.68 -10.78 12.41
C PHE A 33 -11.29 -12.16 12.20
N ASP A 34 -11.78 -12.39 10.98
CA ASP A 34 -12.20 -13.70 10.48
C ASP A 34 -11.40 -14.01 9.21
N VAL A 35 -10.79 -15.20 9.15
CA VAL A 35 -10.01 -15.62 7.97
C VAL A 35 -10.96 -16.31 7.01
N GLU A 36 -11.18 -15.70 5.84
CA GLU A 36 -12.12 -16.18 4.83
C GLU A 36 -11.45 -17.19 3.88
N GLU A 37 -10.17 -16.94 3.56
CA GLU A 37 -9.40 -17.78 2.65
C GLU A 37 -7.93 -17.79 3.05
N PHE A 38 -7.31 -18.96 2.96
CA PHE A 38 -5.89 -19.13 3.27
C PHE A 38 -5.28 -20.22 2.40
N ASP A 39 -4.47 -19.79 1.43
CA ASP A 39 -3.75 -20.67 0.53
C ASP A 39 -2.28 -20.69 0.87
N VAL A 40 -1.78 -21.88 1.16
CA VAL A 40 -0.38 -22.10 1.55
C VAL A 40 0.42 -22.53 0.33
N GLY A 41 1.46 -21.76 0.01
CA GLY A 41 2.47 -22.15 -0.97
C GLY A 41 3.09 -23.50 -0.57
N LYS A 42 3.18 -24.45 -1.51
CA LYS A 42 3.62 -25.82 -1.23
C LYS A 42 5.13 -25.93 -1.09
N HIS A 43 5.85 -24.96 -1.63
CA HIS A 43 7.30 -24.88 -1.63
C HIS A 43 7.76 -23.53 -1.08
N GLU A 44 9.00 -23.46 -0.58
CA GLU A 44 9.58 -22.26 0.01
C GLU A 44 9.66 -21.04 -0.94
N THR A 45 9.56 -21.29 -2.25
CA THR A 45 9.56 -20.27 -3.31
C THR A 45 8.17 -19.85 -3.74
N GLU A 46 7.14 -20.57 -3.31
CA GLU A 46 5.75 -20.24 -3.62
C GLU A 46 5.20 -19.24 -2.60
N VAL A 47 4.46 -18.26 -3.09
CA VAL A 47 3.76 -17.30 -2.23
C VAL A 47 2.55 -17.95 -1.58
N SER A 48 2.21 -17.47 -0.39
CA SER A 48 0.95 -17.79 0.28
C SER A 48 0.01 -16.59 0.19
N TYR A 49 -1.28 -16.86 0.20
CA TYR A 49 -2.34 -15.85 0.14
C TYR A 49 -3.26 -16.00 1.35
N CYS A 50 -3.72 -14.86 1.88
CA CYS A 50 -4.65 -14.81 2.99
C CYS A 50 -5.65 -13.66 2.77
N ARG A 51 -6.94 -13.98 2.80
CA ARG A 51 -8.02 -13.00 2.86
C ARG A 51 -8.68 -13.04 4.22
N LEU A 52 -8.81 -11.89 4.85
CA LEU A 52 -9.42 -11.78 6.16
C LEU A 52 -10.31 -10.54 6.28
N THR A 53 -11.43 -10.69 6.96
CA THR A 53 -12.34 -9.60 7.30
C THR A 53 -12.01 -9.10 8.70
N VAL A 54 -11.60 -7.83 8.78
CA VAL A 54 -11.30 -7.12 10.02
C VAL A 54 -12.54 -6.38 10.49
N THR A 55 -12.82 -6.44 11.79
CA THR A 55 -14.01 -5.85 12.42
C THR A 55 -13.63 -5.06 13.68
N ALA A 56 -14.23 -3.89 13.86
CA ALA A 56 -14.07 -3.03 15.04
C ALA A 56 -15.39 -2.35 15.46
N ASP A 57 -15.48 -1.90 16.71
CA ASP A 57 -16.69 -1.30 17.26
C ASP A 57 -17.01 0.10 16.73
N ASP A 58 -15.99 0.79 16.20
CA ASP A 58 -16.09 2.13 15.64
C ASP A 58 -15.14 2.31 14.44
N ALA A 59 -15.40 3.36 13.66
CA ALA A 59 -14.67 3.64 12.42
C ALA A 59 -13.24 4.16 12.63
N GLU A 60 -12.93 4.74 13.79
CA GLU A 60 -11.59 5.25 14.11
C GLU A 60 -10.65 4.07 14.40
N THR A 61 -11.10 3.14 15.24
CA THR A 61 -10.39 1.89 15.53
C THR A 61 -10.15 1.08 14.26
N LEU A 62 -11.17 0.91 13.40
CA LEU A 62 -11.00 0.21 12.13
C LEU A 62 -9.94 0.89 11.24
N ARG A 63 -9.94 2.22 11.16
CA ARG A 63 -8.94 2.97 10.37
C ARG A 63 -7.52 2.78 10.91
N ALA A 64 -7.35 2.76 12.24
CA ALA A 64 -6.06 2.50 12.86
C ALA A 64 -5.56 1.09 12.53
N ILE A 65 -6.44 0.08 12.62
CA ILE A 65 -6.09 -1.29 12.28
C ILE A 65 -5.69 -1.40 10.81
N LEU A 66 -6.51 -0.88 9.89
CA LEU A 66 -6.22 -0.90 8.46
C LEU A 66 -4.91 -0.17 8.13
N HIS A 67 -4.54 0.87 8.91
CA HIS A 67 -3.25 1.52 8.76
C HIS A 67 -2.08 0.58 9.06
N GLU A 68 -2.12 -0.11 10.20
CA GLU A 68 -1.06 -1.03 10.60
C GLU A 68 -0.97 -2.23 9.64
N LEU A 69 -2.11 -2.74 9.19
CA LEU A 69 -2.16 -3.82 8.21
C LEU A 69 -1.54 -3.37 6.87
N HIS A 70 -1.85 -2.15 6.41
CA HIS A 70 -1.27 -1.58 5.19
C HIS A 70 0.26 -1.47 5.27
N GLN A 71 0.80 -1.01 6.40
CA GLN A 71 2.25 -0.97 6.62
C GLN A 71 2.90 -2.35 6.58
N ASN A 72 2.14 -3.40 6.91
CA ASN A 72 2.57 -4.80 6.83
C ASN A 72 2.22 -5.47 5.49
N GLY A 73 1.80 -4.69 4.49
CA GLY A 73 1.58 -5.15 3.12
C GLY A 73 0.19 -5.71 2.84
N ALA A 74 -0.78 -5.49 3.73
CA ALA A 74 -2.18 -5.78 3.44
C ALA A 74 -2.75 -4.75 2.46
N VAL A 75 -3.54 -5.22 1.50
CA VAL A 75 -4.31 -4.39 0.57
C VAL A 75 -5.80 -4.62 0.79
N LEU A 76 -6.65 -3.69 0.35
CA LEU A 76 -8.09 -3.96 0.33
C LEU A 76 -8.40 -5.02 -0.74
N GLU A 77 -9.41 -5.88 -0.53
CA GLU A 77 -9.80 -6.93 -1.49
C GLU A 77 -10.15 -6.37 -2.89
N ASN A 78 -10.74 -5.18 -2.93
CA ASN A 78 -11.12 -4.51 -4.16
C ASN A 78 -10.51 -3.10 -4.14
N PRO A 79 -9.19 -2.97 -4.38
CA PRO A 79 -8.55 -1.66 -4.40
C PRO A 79 -9.05 -0.88 -5.61
N SER A 80 -9.31 0.41 -5.41
CA SER A 80 -9.50 1.35 -6.51
C SER A 80 -8.15 1.89 -6.96
N ASP A 81 -8.10 2.45 -8.17
CA ASP A 81 -6.98 3.31 -8.56
C ASP A 81 -6.72 4.36 -7.46
N VAL A 82 -5.45 4.71 -7.31
CA VAL A 82 -4.99 5.70 -6.34
C VAL A 82 -5.67 7.06 -6.57
N GLU A 83 -6.09 7.70 -5.50
CA GLU A 83 -6.64 9.06 -5.57
C GLU A 83 -5.49 10.06 -5.67
N LEU A 84 -5.40 10.74 -6.82
CA LEU A 84 -4.37 11.73 -7.10
C LEU A 84 -4.94 13.14 -7.06
N VAL A 85 -4.26 14.01 -6.31
CA VAL A 85 -4.59 15.43 -6.23
C VAL A 85 -3.37 16.25 -6.63
N ALA A 86 -3.60 17.22 -7.52
CA ALA A 86 -2.56 18.15 -7.95
C ALA A 86 -2.07 19.00 -6.76
N ALA A 87 -0.76 19.07 -6.56
CA ALA A 87 -0.13 19.93 -5.57
C ALA A 87 -0.53 21.40 -5.79
N PRO A 88 -1.06 22.10 -4.78
CA PRO A 88 -1.62 23.45 -4.96
C PRO A 88 -0.57 24.53 -5.24
N ALA A 89 0.67 24.33 -4.80
CA ALA A 89 1.80 25.24 -4.99
C ALA A 89 3.13 24.49 -4.83
N ASP A 90 4.23 25.12 -5.25
CA ASP A 90 5.57 24.57 -5.03
C ASP A 90 5.81 24.35 -3.54
N ARG A 91 6.34 23.17 -3.21
CA ARG A 91 6.65 22.71 -1.85
C ARG A 91 5.42 22.57 -0.94
N VAL A 92 4.22 22.46 -1.52
CA VAL A 92 2.97 22.25 -0.79
C VAL A 92 2.29 20.98 -1.31
N VAL A 93 2.12 20.01 -0.42
CA VAL A 93 1.38 18.77 -0.68
C VAL A 93 -0.12 18.95 -0.41
N PRO A 94 -1.00 18.20 -1.10
CA PRO A 94 -2.43 18.22 -0.81
C PRO A 94 -2.74 17.67 0.60
N PRO A 95 -3.87 18.05 1.20
CA PRO A 95 -4.36 17.42 2.42
C PRO A 95 -4.47 15.90 2.27
N ASN A 96 -4.22 15.16 3.35
CA ASN A 96 -4.29 13.70 3.40
C ASN A 96 -3.32 12.98 2.45
N PHE A 97 -2.27 13.65 1.94
CA PHE A 97 -1.28 12.99 1.10
C PHE A 97 -0.72 11.73 1.79
N TYR A 98 -0.46 10.70 0.99
CA TYR A 98 0.17 9.49 1.46
C TYR A 98 1.67 9.74 1.71
N THR A 99 2.09 9.50 2.95
CA THR A 99 3.51 9.51 3.33
C THR A 99 4.09 8.11 3.13
N THR A 100 5.15 8.02 2.33
CA THR A 100 5.83 6.76 2.03
C THR A 100 6.63 6.21 3.21
N THR A 101 6.78 4.88 3.25
CA THR A 101 7.75 4.19 4.09
C THR A 101 9.07 4.00 3.32
N ASN A 102 10.05 3.32 3.93
CA ASN A 102 11.28 2.90 3.25
C ASN A 102 11.14 1.53 2.53
N HIS A 103 9.93 0.97 2.45
CA HIS A 103 9.70 -0.35 1.86
C HIS A 103 9.24 -0.24 0.41
N PRO A 104 9.69 -1.16 -0.49
CA PRO A 104 9.21 -1.20 -1.87
C PRO A 104 7.69 -1.07 -1.94
N THR A 105 7.22 -0.18 -2.80
CA THR A 105 5.80 0.20 -2.88
C THR A 105 5.38 0.14 -4.33
N GLU A 106 4.16 -0.31 -4.57
CA GLU A 106 3.49 -0.25 -5.87
C GLU A 106 2.21 0.59 -5.75
N VAL A 107 1.83 1.25 -6.83
CA VAL A 107 0.62 2.05 -6.92
C VAL A 107 -0.26 1.54 -8.06
N LEU A 108 -1.55 1.41 -7.81
CA LEU A 108 -2.55 1.03 -8.81
C LEU A 108 -3.01 2.30 -9.53
N TYR A 109 -2.71 2.40 -10.82
CA TYR A 109 -3.02 3.55 -11.66
C TYR A 109 -3.45 3.07 -13.05
N ASP A 110 -4.62 3.52 -13.50
CA ASP A 110 -5.25 3.10 -14.77
C ASP A 110 -5.40 1.57 -14.88
N GLY A 111 -5.75 0.93 -13.75
CA GLY A 111 -5.92 -0.52 -13.65
C GLY A 111 -4.62 -1.33 -13.63
N GLU A 112 -3.44 -0.70 -13.65
CA GLU A 112 -2.15 -1.38 -13.61
C GLU A 112 -1.36 -1.05 -12.33
N TRP A 113 -0.72 -2.06 -11.73
CA TRP A 113 0.22 -1.87 -10.63
C TRP A 113 1.58 -1.42 -11.19
N ILE A 114 2.01 -0.24 -10.77
CA ILE A 114 3.27 0.38 -11.18
C ILE A 114 4.20 0.46 -9.96
N GLU A 115 5.46 0.07 -10.13
CA GLU A 115 6.47 0.19 -9.07
C GLU A 115 6.80 1.66 -8.80
N VAL A 116 6.87 2.03 -7.52
CA VAL A 116 7.27 3.37 -7.08
C VAL A 116 8.79 3.44 -7.06
N GLU A 117 9.35 4.20 -7.99
CA GLU A 117 10.79 4.41 -8.10
C GLU A 117 11.32 5.28 -6.95
N ARG A 118 12.62 5.11 -6.64
CA ARG A 118 13.37 5.94 -5.67
C ARG A 118 12.71 5.97 -4.29
N ILE A 119 12.23 4.82 -3.82
CA ILE A 119 11.54 4.74 -2.53
C ILE A 119 12.39 5.30 -1.38
N GLU A 120 11.80 6.23 -0.64
CA GLU A 120 12.39 6.88 0.54
C GLU A 120 11.27 7.14 1.54
N MET A 121 11.59 7.07 2.83
CA MET A 121 10.65 7.38 3.91
C MET A 121 10.30 8.87 3.92
N ASP A 122 9.13 9.22 4.46
CA ASP A 122 8.72 10.60 4.70
C ASP A 122 8.64 11.47 3.43
N CYS A 123 8.35 10.83 2.29
CA CYS A 123 8.18 11.48 1.00
C CYS A 123 6.73 11.44 0.50
N ALA A 124 6.42 12.30 -0.45
CA ALA A 124 5.18 12.24 -1.22
C ALA A 124 5.34 11.24 -2.37
N LEU A 125 4.31 10.40 -2.60
CA LEU A 125 4.21 9.55 -3.79
C LEU A 125 3.59 10.37 -4.92
N VAL A 126 4.33 10.55 -6.00
CA VAL A 126 3.92 11.29 -7.20
C VAL A 126 3.73 10.33 -8.35
N VAL A 127 2.65 10.51 -9.10
CA VAL A 127 2.38 9.80 -10.35
C VAL A 127 2.52 10.77 -11.51
N GLU A 128 3.36 10.43 -12.47
CA GLU A 128 3.53 11.14 -13.73
C GLU A 128 2.79 10.34 -14.82
N PRO A 129 1.67 10.87 -15.34
CA PRO A 129 0.94 10.22 -16.42
C PRO A 129 1.82 10.07 -17.65
N GLY A 130 1.70 8.95 -18.34
CA GLY A 130 2.37 8.74 -19.62
C GLY A 130 1.87 9.73 -20.67
N GLU A 131 2.77 10.35 -21.43
CA GLU A 131 2.37 11.19 -22.56
C GLU A 131 2.15 10.35 -23.82
N GLU A 132 0.99 10.50 -24.46
CA GLU A 132 0.81 10.06 -25.85
C GLU A 132 1.59 11.00 -26.77
N SER A 133 2.74 10.55 -27.27
CA SER A 133 3.52 11.32 -28.24
C SER A 133 2.82 11.34 -29.60
N ARG A 134 2.82 12.50 -30.27
CA ARG A 134 2.31 12.68 -31.64
C ARG A 134 3.02 11.80 -32.70
N GLU A 135 4.17 11.24 -32.35
CA GLU A 135 4.98 10.36 -33.20
C GLU A 135 4.72 8.85 -32.94
N GLY A 136 3.68 8.50 -32.16
CA GLY A 136 3.20 7.13 -32.02
C GLY A 136 3.87 6.30 -30.91
N GLY A 137 4.62 6.94 -30.00
CA GLY A 137 5.06 6.32 -28.75
C GLY A 137 4.23 6.85 -27.57
N SER A 138 3.65 5.98 -26.75
CA SER A 138 3.19 6.39 -25.42
C SER A 138 4.33 6.17 -24.45
N ASP A 139 4.72 7.20 -23.70
CA ASP A 139 5.52 6.92 -22.51
C ASP A 139 4.64 6.17 -21.50
N ARG A 140 5.21 5.23 -20.74
CA ARG A 140 4.43 4.54 -19.72
C ARG A 140 4.25 5.47 -18.52
N PRO A 141 3.11 5.43 -17.81
CA PRO A 141 2.99 6.15 -16.55
C PRO A 141 4.09 5.71 -15.57
N ARG A 142 4.60 6.67 -14.80
CA ARG A 142 5.67 6.44 -13.81
C ARG A 142 5.22 6.90 -12.44
N ALA A 143 5.64 6.19 -11.42
CA ALA A 143 5.43 6.57 -10.03
C ALA A 143 6.78 6.69 -9.33
N TYR A 144 6.96 7.72 -8.51
CA TYR A 144 8.21 7.94 -7.78
C TYR A 144 7.98 8.79 -6.53
N THR A 145 8.98 8.83 -5.66
CA THR A 145 8.93 9.69 -4.47
C THR A 145 9.52 11.07 -4.74
N LYS A 146 8.94 12.10 -4.12
CA LYS A 146 9.53 13.43 -3.97
C LYS A 146 9.54 13.82 -2.49
N VAL A 147 10.68 14.26 -1.97
CA VAL A 147 10.73 14.94 -0.67
C VAL A 147 9.84 16.19 -0.72
N LEU A 148 9.25 16.59 0.41
CA LEU A 148 8.26 17.68 0.44
C LEU A 148 8.77 19.00 -0.17
N ASN A 149 10.06 19.29 -0.04
CA ASN A 149 10.70 20.49 -0.60
C ASN A 149 10.94 20.43 -2.12
N ALA A 150 10.78 19.26 -2.73
CA ALA A 150 10.93 19.03 -4.17
C ALA A 150 9.59 18.87 -4.90
N VAL A 151 8.47 18.89 -4.17
CA VAL A 151 7.13 18.92 -4.77
C VAL A 151 6.94 20.23 -5.52
N GLU A 152 6.43 20.15 -6.73
CA GLU A 152 6.16 21.27 -7.63
C GLU A 152 4.66 21.44 -7.80
N LYS A 153 4.20 22.67 -8.04
CA LYS A 153 2.78 22.92 -8.31
C LYS A 153 2.32 22.08 -9.50
N GLY A 154 1.23 21.34 -9.31
CA GLY A 154 0.64 20.48 -10.34
C GLY A 154 1.10 19.02 -10.30
N ASP A 155 2.12 18.67 -9.51
CA ASP A 155 2.48 17.27 -9.26
C ASP A 155 1.24 16.50 -8.78
N LEU A 156 0.94 15.36 -9.40
CA LEU A 156 -0.17 14.50 -8.98
C LEU A 156 0.27 13.64 -7.82
N VAL A 157 -0.15 14.02 -6.61
CA VAL A 157 0.26 13.37 -5.35
C VAL A 157 -0.84 12.42 -4.88
N ALA A 158 -0.48 11.21 -4.45
CA ALA A 158 -1.40 10.26 -3.85
C ALA A 158 -1.97 10.79 -2.52
N THR A 159 -3.28 10.65 -2.33
CA THR A 159 -4.03 11.18 -1.15
C THR A 159 -4.87 10.15 -0.42
N ASP A 160 -4.78 8.89 -0.82
CA ASP A 160 -5.46 7.78 -0.18
C ASP A 160 -4.52 6.58 -0.03
N ARG A 161 -5.09 5.41 0.27
CA ARG A 161 -4.35 4.15 0.44
C ARG A 161 -4.95 2.99 -0.35
N SER A 162 -6.08 3.19 -1.03
CA SER A 162 -6.83 2.12 -1.70
C SER A 162 -5.97 1.46 -2.76
N GLY A 163 -5.32 2.28 -3.60
CA GLY A 163 -4.44 1.85 -4.68
C GLY A 163 -2.96 1.81 -4.31
N ILE A 164 -2.59 1.59 -3.04
CA ILE A 164 -1.17 1.55 -2.63
C ILE A 164 -0.88 0.20 -1.96
N ARG A 165 0.14 -0.51 -2.45
CA ARG A 165 0.62 -1.77 -1.86
C ARG A 165 2.05 -1.63 -1.42
N VAL A 166 2.30 -1.85 -0.13
CA VAL A 166 3.65 -1.90 0.44
C VAL A 166 4.12 -3.35 0.45
N ARG A 167 5.40 -3.59 0.13
CA ARG A 167 6.06 -4.90 0.27
C ARG A 167 7.12 -4.81 1.36
N PRO A 168 6.78 -5.15 2.62
CA PRO A 168 7.74 -5.18 3.70
C PRO A 168 8.88 -6.16 3.39
N PRO A 169 10.11 -5.89 3.86
CA PRO A 169 11.25 -6.75 3.61
C PRO A 169 11.01 -8.15 4.19
N GLU A 170 11.41 -9.16 3.43
CA GLU A 170 11.47 -10.52 3.96
C GLU A 170 12.51 -10.62 5.07
N ARG A 171 12.25 -11.47 6.06
CA ARG A 171 13.28 -11.83 7.03
C ARG A 171 14.45 -12.48 6.28
N PRO A 172 15.71 -12.15 6.59
CA PRO A 172 16.86 -12.80 5.99
C PRO A 172 16.74 -14.31 6.16
N ARG A 173 16.74 -15.04 5.05
CA ARG A 173 16.76 -16.50 5.03
C ARG A 173 18.19 -16.98 5.28
N SER A 174 18.69 -16.77 6.49
CA SER A 174 19.95 -17.35 6.96
C SER A 174 19.88 -17.63 8.45
N GLY A 175 19.55 -18.89 8.78
CA GLY A 175 20.03 -19.50 10.00
C GLY A 175 21.48 -19.94 9.80
N GLY A 176 22.33 -19.54 10.73
CA GLY A 176 23.56 -20.25 11.08
C GLY A 176 23.45 -20.65 12.54
#